data_AF-A0A349FXN9-F1
#
_entry.id   AF-A0A349FXN9-F1
#
_cell.length_a   1.000
_cell.length_b   1.000
_cell.length_c   1.000
_cell.angle_alpha   90.00
_cell.angle_beta   90.00
_cell.angle_gamma   90.00
#
_symmetry.space_group_name_H-M   'P 1'
#
loop_
_entity.id
_entity.type
_entity.pdbx_description
1 polymer ?
#
loop_
_entity_poly.entity_id
_entity_poly.type
_entity_poly.pdbx_seq_one_letter_code
_entity_poly.pdbx_strand_id
1 'polypeptide(L)'
;MSFSRIYSAQTHLLKGKIVTVEVDITKNTLHSFTLVGLPDKAVDESKDRMSSALKNSGYKSPKNQQQKIVISLSPADLKKEGPYFDLAIALAYLLSAEEINFDGEGRIFLGELSLNGELRPIKGALPLTEVAKKLGFKEIFLPIENAEESALVDGITIYGVKNLKEVIDHIYIPKKDRKGNLIEKERPKISPFPKTEIIHKEKVNNIDFSDIKGQEGAKRGLEIAASGGHNIAMSGPPGTGKTMLARVFSHILPDLDKDDCLEITGIHSIVGLLEDAIITDPPFRAPHHTASYVSMIGGGANPKPGEVTLAHRGVLFLDEFPEFEKRVLESLRQPLEDNIVSISRARGSAIFPSNFILVAAMNPCPCGNKGNKQKACICKQGDLDRYKRKLSGPIMDRIDIWVNVQNVDYEKLSSVVQEGEKTNTIKQRVKNARDIQLKRYKSSPRKISTNSEMNVKELNIYAPLDEETKKLLNQSAERLQLSARAYHRTIKLARTIADLEGSEEIKQSHILEALQYRPREMS
;
A
#
# COMPACT_ATOMS: atom_id res chain seq x y z
N MET A 1 5.15 6.58 45.55
CA MET A 1 4.30 5.42 45.17
C MET A 1 5.11 4.68 44.12
N SER A 2 5.44 3.41 44.31
CA SER A 2 6.32 2.63 43.40
C SER A 2 5.66 2.22 42.08
N PHE A 3 4.45 2.70 41.82
CA PHE A 3 3.64 2.38 40.67
C PHE A 3 3.68 3.52 39.65
N SER A 4 3.88 3.18 38.38
CA SER A 4 3.77 4.12 37.28
C SER A 4 3.00 3.52 36.11
N ARG A 5 2.45 4.40 35.27
CA ARG A 5 1.72 4.05 34.06
C ARG A 5 2.19 4.94 32.91
N ILE A 6 2.55 4.33 31.80
CA ILE A 6 2.93 4.98 30.55
C ILE A 6 2.23 4.29 29.37
N TYR A 7 1.99 5.03 28.29
CA TYR A 7 1.39 4.48 27.07
C TYR A 7 2.43 4.26 25.97
N SER A 8 2.26 3.15 25.27
CA SER A 8 2.98 2.77 24.06
C SER A 8 1.97 2.21 23.05
N ALA A 9 2.43 1.68 21.93
CA ALA A 9 1.57 1.07 20.93
C ALA A 9 2.33 0.02 20.13
N GLN A 10 1.60 -0.88 19.50
CA GLN A 10 2.14 -1.79 18.49
C GLN A 10 1.23 -1.90 17.29
N THR A 11 1.80 -2.31 16.16
CA THR A 11 1.03 -2.67 14.98
C THR A 11 0.33 -4.01 15.20
N HIS A 12 -0.90 -4.11 14.72
CA HIS A 12 -1.68 -5.32 14.68
C HIS A 12 -2.42 -5.36 13.34
N LEU A 13 -1.96 -6.23 12.43
CA LEU A 13 -2.36 -6.23 11.03
C LEU A 13 -2.05 -4.87 10.39
N LEU A 14 -3.04 -4.19 9.79
CA LEU A 14 -2.88 -2.85 9.22
C LEU A 14 -3.23 -1.69 10.17
N LYS A 15 -3.43 -1.95 11.47
CA LYS A 15 -3.87 -0.94 12.43
C LYS A 15 -2.94 -0.86 13.63
N GLY A 16 -2.93 0.27 14.31
CA GLY A 16 -2.30 0.39 15.63
C GLY A 16 -3.21 -0.11 16.76
N LYS A 17 -2.59 -0.56 17.85
CA LYS A 17 -3.22 -0.85 19.14
C LYS A 17 -2.40 -0.22 20.25
N ILE A 18 -3.07 0.53 21.13
CA ILE A 18 -2.43 1.11 22.31
C ILE A 18 -2.12 -0.01 23.31
N VAL A 19 -0.93 0.07 23.89
CA VAL A 19 -0.46 -0.80 24.96
C VAL A 19 -0.14 0.07 26.16
N THR A 20 -0.75 -0.27 27.30
CA THR A 20 -0.42 0.39 28.56
C THR A 20 0.73 -0.39 29.21
N VAL A 21 1.78 0.34 29.60
CA VAL A 21 2.94 -0.16 30.32
C VAL A 21 2.82 0.28 31.77
N GLU A 22 2.63 -0.67 32.67
CA GLU A 22 2.57 -0.42 34.11
C GLU A 22 3.78 -1.06 34.78
N VAL A 23 4.43 -0.31 35.68
CA VAL A 23 5.61 -0.80 36.41
C VAL A 23 5.38 -0.64 37.90
N ASP A 24 5.61 -1.72 38.65
CA ASP A 24 5.67 -1.70 40.10
C ASP A 24 7.04 -2.17 40.59
N ILE A 25 7.62 -1.43 41.53
CA ILE A 25 8.95 -1.68 42.11
C ILE A 25 8.85 -1.89 43.62
N THR A 26 9.14 -3.10 44.08
CA THR A 26 9.34 -3.38 45.50
C THR A 26 10.83 -3.30 45.85
N LYS A 27 11.22 -2.29 46.62
CA LYS A 27 12.62 -2.08 47.07
C LYS A 27 12.98 -3.03 48.23
N ASN A 28 14.28 -3.28 48.44
CA ASN A 28 14.83 -4.09 49.55
C ASN A 28 14.40 -5.57 49.55
N THR A 29 14.24 -6.17 48.37
CA THR A 29 13.92 -7.59 48.20
C THR A 29 14.96 -8.26 47.29
N LEU A 30 14.94 -9.60 47.19
CA LEU A 30 15.74 -10.32 46.20
C LEU A 30 15.45 -9.77 44.79
N HIS A 31 16.51 -9.64 43.99
CA HIS A 31 16.40 -9.13 42.63
C HIS A 31 15.51 -10.04 41.80
N SER A 32 14.45 -9.48 41.21
CA SER A 32 13.55 -10.20 40.32
C SER A 32 13.03 -9.23 39.27
N PHE A 33 13.09 -9.62 38.00
CA PHE A 33 12.57 -8.83 36.89
C PHE A 33 11.58 -9.70 36.12
N THR A 34 10.29 -9.35 36.17
CA THR A 34 9.23 -10.11 35.49
C THR A 34 8.46 -9.21 34.54
N LEU A 35 8.29 -9.67 33.30
CA LEU A 35 7.47 -9.02 32.29
C LEU A 35 6.24 -9.89 32.01
N VAL A 36 5.04 -9.33 32.18
CA VAL A 36 3.76 -10.04 32.05
C VAL A 36 2.89 -9.41 30.96
N GLY A 37 1.96 -10.20 30.41
CA GLY A 37 1.07 -9.75 29.33
C GLY A 37 1.39 -10.33 27.95
N LEU A 38 1.78 -11.61 27.87
CA LEU A 38 2.08 -12.33 26.62
C LEU A 38 3.16 -11.67 25.73
N PRO A 39 4.36 -11.38 26.25
CA PRO A 39 5.47 -10.92 25.43
C PRO A 39 5.99 -12.03 24.51
N ASP A 40 6.39 -11.66 23.31
CA ASP A 40 7.27 -12.49 22.50
C ASP A 40 8.73 -12.41 23.01
N LYS A 41 9.63 -13.15 22.36
CA LYS A 41 11.04 -13.17 22.74
C LYS A 41 11.71 -11.80 22.61
N ALA A 42 11.35 -11.02 21.57
CA ALA A 42 11.94 -9.70 21.35
C ALA A 42 11.56 -8.71 22.45
N VAL A 43 10.31 -8.79 22.94
CA VAL A 43 9.81 -8.02 24.08
C VAL A 43 10.41 -8.50 25.40
N ASP A 44 10.61 -9.82 25.59
CA ASP A 44 11.28 -10.31 26.81
C ASP A 44 12.74 -9.84 26.89
N GLU A 45 13.43 -9.73 25.76
CA GLU A 45 14.78 -9.17 25.67
C GLU A 45 14.83 -7.65 25.94
N SER A 46 13.69 -6.95 25.93
CA SER A 46 13.62 -5.52 26.29
C SER A 46 14.15 -5.24 27.69
N LYS A 47 14.04 -6.19 28.63
CA LYS A 47 14.60 -6.04 30.00
C LYS A 47 16.12 -5.85 29.98
N ASP A 48 16.81 -6.53 29.08
CA ASP A 48 18.26 -6.48 28.95
C ASP A 48 18.71 -5.23 28.19
N ARG A 49 17.98 -4.89 27.11
CA ARG A 49 18.23 -3.66 26.32
C ARG A 49 18.01 -2.42 27.16
N MET A 50 16.86 -2.31 27.84
CA MET A 50 16.53 -1.21 28.73
C MET A 50 17.54 -1.09 29.87
N SER A 51 17.91 -2.19 30.53
CA SER A 51 18.89 -2.15 31.63
C SER A 51 20.26 -1.61 31.22
N SER A 52 20.68 -1.92 29.99
CA SER A 52 21.95 -1.45 29.42
C SER A 52 21.86 0.00 28.96
N ALA A 53 20.76 0.36 28.30
CA ALA A 53 20.47 1.73 27.86
C ALA A 53 20.45 2.71 29.03
N LEU A 54 19.79 2.35 30.14
CA LEU A 54 19.76 3.16 31.36
C LEU A 54 21.16 3.39 31.93
N LYS A 55 21.94 2.31 32.07
CA LYS A 55 23.33 2.39 32.56
C LYS A 55 24.18 3.33 31.70
N ASN A 56 24.11 3.17 30.38
CA ASN A 56 24.91 3.95 29.45
C ASN A 56 24.39 5.39 29.27
N SER A 57 23.15 5.65 29.69
CA SER A 57 22.57 7.00 29.76
C SER A 57 22.82 7.72 31.10
N GLY A 58 23.59 7.11 32.02
CA GLY A 58 23.96 7.69 33.31
C GLY A 58 22.96 7.41 34.46
N TYR A 59 21.96 6.56 34.23
CA TYR A 59 21.00 6.13 35.24
C TYR A 59 21.40 4.80 35.89
N LYS A 60 20.82 4.49 37.05
CA LYS A 60 21.14 3.23 37.72
C LYS A 60 20.47 2.07 36.99
N SER A 61 21.28 1.07 36.65
CA SER A 61 20.76 -0.14 36.01
C SER A 61 19.84 -0.91 36.96
N PRO A 62 18.67 -1.38 36.50
CA PRO A 62 17.77 -2.22 37.28
C PRO A 62 18.45 -3.47 37.86
N LYS A 63 19.39 -4.05 37.10
CA LYS A 63 20.15 -5.28 37.46
C LYS A 63 21.10 -5.10 38.63
N ASN A 64 21.51 -3.88 38.94
CA ASN A 64 22.50 -3.59 40.00
C ASN A 64 21.82 -3.27 41.34
N GLN A 65 20.51 -3.48 41.45
CA GLN A 65 19.71 -3.10 42.62
C GLN A 65 18.95 -4.30 43.19
N GLN A 66 18.86 -4.37 44.52
CA GLN A 66 18.06 -5.35 45.26
C GLN A 66 16.59 -4.91 45.29
N GLN A 67 15.87 -5.24 44.22
CA GLN A 67 14.48 -4.87 44.03
C GLN A 67 13.74 -5.89 43.16
N LYS A 68 12.45 -6.04 43.42
CA LYS A 68 11.53 -6.78 42.55
C LYS A 68 10.83 -5.80 41.62
N ILE A 69 10.91 -6.04 40.33
CA ILE A 69 10.34 -5.22 39.26
C ILE A 69 9.32 -6.08 38.52
N VAL A 70 8.08 -5.60 38.47
CA VAL A 70 7.00 -6.21 37.68
C VAL A 70 6.58 -5.22 36.61
N ILE A 71 6.69 -5.62 35.35
CA ILE A 71 6.26 -4.83 34.20
C ILE A 71 5.05 -5.53 33.58
N SER A 72 3.90 -4.85 33.58
CA SER A 72 2.66 -5.34 32.99
C SER A 72 2.38 -4.62 31.68
N LEU A 73 2.19 -5.40 30.62
CA LEU A 73 1.76 -4.89 29.31
C LEU A 73 0.29 -5.25 29.09
N SER A 74 -0.57 -4.23 29.01
CA SER A 74 -2.03 -4.36 28.84
C SER A 74 -2.47 -3.88 27.45
N PRO A 75 -3.43 -4.53 26.76
CA PRO A 75 -4.36 -5.55 27.26
C PRO A 75 -3.83 -6.99 27.11
N ALA A 76 -4.18 -7.87 28.05
CA ALA A 76 -3.56 -9.21 28.19
C ALA A 76 -3.92 -10.22 27.09
N ASP A 77 -5.02 -10.00 26.37
CA ASP A 77 -5.49 -10.81 25.23
C ASP A 77 -4.69 -10.53 23.94
N LEU A 78 -4.05 -9.37 23.86
CA LEU A 78 -3.15 -9.01 22.78
C LEU A 78 -1.74 -9.49 23.08
N LYS A 79 -1.21 -10.37 22.22
CA LYS A 79 0.20 -10.75 22.25
C LYS A 79 1.07 -9.54 21.87
N LYS A 80 2.11 -9.28 22.66
CA LYS A 80 3.04 -8.15 22.44
C LYS A 80 4.18 -8.63 21.55
N GLU A 81 4.33 -8.03 20.38
CA GLU A 81 5.28 -8.46 19.36
C GLU A 81 6.20 -7.30 18.96
N GLY A 82 7.50 -7.55 18.93
CA GLY A 82 8.51 -6.57 18.48
C GLY A 82 8.92 -5.52 19.53
N PRO A 83 9.94 -4.72 19.23
CA PRO A 83 10.66 -3.91 20.23
C PRO A 83 10.06 -2.51 20.47
N TYR A 84 8.79 -2.28 20.11
CA TYR A 84 8.13 -0.95 20.18
C TYR A 84 8.13 -0.31 21.57
N PHE A 85 8.21 -1.14 22.61
CA PHE A 85 7.92 -0.77 24.00
C PHE A 85 9.15 -0.35 24.80
N ASP A 86 10.37 -0.51 24.28
CA ASP A 86 11.59 -0.35 25.06
C ASP A 86 11.66 1.03 25.72
N LEU A 87 11.37 2.10 24.96
CA LEU A 87 11.34 3.46 25.48
C LEU A 87 10.31 3.65 26.61
N ALA A 88 9.06 3.20 26.40
CA ALA A 88 8.00 3.31 27.38
C ALA A 88 8.32 2.53 28.66
N ILE A 89 8.90 1.34 28.51
CA ILE A 89 9.36 0.50 29.62
C ILE A 89 10.46 1.20 30.43
N ALA A 90 11.45 1.81 29.76
CA ALA A 90 12.53 2.53 30.42
C ALA A 90 12.01 3.74 31.22
N LEU A 91 11.12 4.53 30.64
CA LEU A 91 10.54 5.69 31.31
C LEU A 91 9.64 5.29 32.48
N ALA A 92 8.86 4.21 32.34
CA ALA A 92 7.98 3.74 33.40
C ALA A 92 8.80 3.22 34.58
N TYR A 93 9.88 2.48 34.31
CA TYR A 93 10.83 2.09 35.33
C TYR A 93 11.42 3.31 36.06
N LEU A 94 11.93 4.31 35.34
CA LEU A 94 12.54 5.49 35.96
C LEU A 94 11.52 6.30 36.80
N LEU A 95 10.27 6.36 36.36
CA LEU A 95 9.19 7.02 37.08
C LEU A 95 8.83 6.27 38.37
N SER A 96 8.68 4.94 38.31
CA SER A 96 8.47 4.08 39.49
C SER A 96 9.67 4.07 40.46
N ALA A 97 10.88 4.23 39.92
CA ALA A 97 12.12 4.32 40.70
C ALA A 97 12.28 5.69 41.39
N GLU A 98 11.42 6.66 41.07
CA GLU A 98 11.47 8.06 41.52
C GLU A 98 12.74 8.80 41.05
N GLU A 99 13.36 8.34 39.95
CA GLU A 99 14.51 9.00 39.32
C GLU A 99 14.09 10.14 38.37
N ILE A 100 12.86 10.07 37.85
CA ILE A 100 12.22 11.13 37.05
C ILE A 100 10.81 11.41 37.56
N ASN A 101 10.25 12.57 37.24
CA ASN A 101 8.88 12.94 37.58
C ASN A 101 8.24 13.71 36.43
N PHE A 102 7.21 13.13 35.82
CA PHE A 102 6.42 13.74 34.76
C PHE A 102 5.04 13.08 34.67
N ASP A 103 4.09 13.77 34.04
CA ASP A 103 2.80 13.19 33.71
C ASP A 103 2.85 12.49 32.34
N GLY A 104 2.52 11.20 32.33
CA GLY A 104 2.44 10.38 31.12
C GLY A 104 1.06 10.41 30.44
N GLU A 105 0.06 11.05 31.04
CA GLU A 105 -1.29 11.13 30.48
C GLU A 105 -1.28 11.90 29.15
N GLY A 106 -2.01 11.38 28.15
CA GLY A 106 -2.07 11.99 26.81
C GLY A 106 -0.79 11.88 25.99
N ARG A 107 0.25 11.17 26.46
CA ARG A 107 1.53 10.95 25.77
C ARG A 107 1.75 9.49 25.41
N ILE A 108 2.30 9.24 24.22
CA ILE A 108 2.72 7.90 23.78
C ILE A 108 4.22 7.88 23.51
N PHE A 109 4.89 6.82 23.96
CA PHE A 109 6.32 6.62 23.79
C PHE A 109 6.57 5.34 23.00
N LEU A 110 7.25 5.48 21.86
CA LEU A 110 7.55 4.40 20.93
C LEU A 110 9.04 4.38 20.61
N GLY A 111 9.60 3.20 20.42
CA GLY A 111 10.97 3.05 19.93
C GLY A 111 11.69 1.87 20.55
N GLU A 112 12.53 1.23 19.74
CA GLU A 112 13.51 0.26 20.21
C GLU A 112 14.70 1.01 20.82
N LEU A 113 15.17 0.58 21.99
CA LEU A 113 16.39 1.10 22.58
C LEU A 113 17.56 0.21 22.24
N SER A 114 18.60 0.80 21.66
CA SER A 114 19.91 0.16 21.57
C SER A 114 20.57 0.08 22.96
N LEU A 115 21.63 -0.72 23.07
CA LEU A 115 22.37 -0.86 24.33
C LEU A 115 23.01 0.45 24.82
N ASN A 116 23.36 1.39 23.93
CA ASN A 116 23.88 2.72 24.24
C ASN A 116 22.78 3.78 24.49
N GLY A 117 21.50 3.40 24.38
CA GLY A 117 20.37 4.30 24.63
C GLY A 117 19.93 5.14 23.44
N GLU A 118 20.42 4.86 22.23
CA GLU A 118 19.88 5.42 20.99
C GLU A 118 18.53 4.77 20.66
N LEU A 119 17.63 5.55 20.05
CA LEU A 119 16.37 5.05 19.56
C LEU A 119 16.55 4.55 18.13
N ARG A 120 16.04 3.36 17.85
CA ARG A 120 16.05 2.77 16.51
C ARG A 120 14.67 2.85 15.87
N PRO A 121 14.61 2.99 14.53
CA PRO A 121 13.36 3.11 13.81
C PRO A 121 12.47 1.89 14.02
N ILE A 122 11.17 2.16 14.06
CA ILE A 122 10.12 1.15 14.20
C ILE A 122 9.30 1.06 12.92
N LYS A 123 8.56 -0.05 12.79
CA LYS A 123 7.66 -0.25 11.65
C LYS A 123 6.26 0.28 11.94
N GLY A 124 5.63 0.91 10.96
CA GLY A 124 4.25 1.36 11.08
C GLY A 124 4.06 2.55 12.01
N ALA A 125 4.98 3.53 12.05
CA ALA A 125 4.77 4.68 12.95
C ALA A 125 3.56 5.52 12.53
N LEU A 126 3.25 5.60 11.23
CA LEU A 126 2.04 6.25 10.72
C LEU A 126 0.74 5.66 11.32
N PRO A 127 0.41 4.36 11.15
CA PRO A 127 -0.81 3.78 11.71
C PRO A 127 -0.84 3.79 13.25
N LEU A 128 0.32 3.81 13.91
CA LEU A 128 0.42 4.00 15.37
C LEU A 128 0.03 5.43 15.78
N THR A 129 0.45 6.42 14.99
CA THR A 129 0.10 7.82 15.20
C THR A 129 -1.38 8.08 14.92
N GLU A 130 -1.96 7.45 13.90
CA GLU A 130 -3.40 7.55 13.61
C GLU A 130 -4.26 7.01 14.77
N VAL A 131 -3.91 5.85 15.34
CA VAL A 131 -4.67 5.29 16.47
C VAL A 131 -4.51 6.14 17.73
N ALA A 132 -3.31 6.69 17.97
CA ALA A 132 -3.04 7.62 19.06
C ALA A 132 -3.96 8.84 18.98
N LYS A 133 -3.97 9.50 17.83
CA LYS A 133 -4.83 10.66 17.56
C LYS A 133 -6.32 10.32 17.70
N LYS A 134 -6.75 9.17 17.18
CA LYS A 134 -8.16 8.72 17.27
C LYS A 134 -8.61 8.51 18.73
N LEU A 135 -7.71 8.07 19.60
CA LEU A 135 -7.99 7.85 21.03
C LEU A 135 -7.73 9.09 21.90
N GLY A 136 -7.42 10.23 21.29
CA GLY A 136 -7.34 11.52 21.97
C GLY A 136 -5.97 11.87 22.58
N PHE A 137 -4.93 11.06 22.32
CA PHE A 137 -3.56 11.39 22.72
C PHE A 137 -3.09 12.68 22.02
N LYS A 138 -2.28 13.47 22.74
CA LYS A 138 -1.85 14.81 22.32
C LYS A 138 -0.41 14.83 21.82
N GLU A 139 0.44 13.98 22.38
CA GLU A 139 1.87 13.96 22.06
C GLU A 139 2.34 12.54 21.80
N ILE A 140 3.25 12.39 20.84
CA ILE A 140 3.92 11.12 20.56
C ILE A 140 5.43 11.35 20.43
N PHE A 141 6.18 10.49 21.11
CA PHE A 141 7.63 10.45 21.12
C PHE A 141 8.09 9.18 20.42
N LEU A 142 8.89 9.34 19.37
CA LEU A 142 9.29 8.24 18.49
C LEU A 142 10.68 8.52 17.87
N PRO A 143 11.36 7.51 17.28
CA PRO A 143 12.66 7.70 16.65
C PRO A 143 12.64 8.80 15.59
N ILE A 144 13.70 9.63 15.51
CA ILE A 144 13.72 10.78 14.59
C ILE A 144 13.46 10.38 13.12
N GLU A 145 13.88 9.19 12.71
CA GLU A 145 13.68 8.63 11.38
C GLU A 145 12.20 8.34 11.05
N ASN A 146 11.36 8.11 12.06
CA ASN A 146 9.93 7.88 11.90
C ASN A 146 9.11 9.19 12.02
N ALA A 147 9.74 10.31 12.37
CA ALA A 147 9.04 11.56 12.68
C ALA A 147 8.35 12.14 11.43
N GLU A 148 9.00 12.05 10.27
CA GLU A 148 8.47 12.57 9.01
C GLU A 148 7.18 11.83 8.57
N GLU A 149 7.14 10.50 8.63
CA GLU A 149 5.92 9.74 8.32
C GLU A 149 4.81 9.99 9.35
N SER A 150 5.18 10.16 10.62
CA SER A 150 4.20 10.36 11.71
C SER A 150 3.58 11.76 11.66
N ALA A 151 4.36 12.76 11.22
CA ALA A 151 3.91 14.15 11.08
C ALA A 151 3.01 14.39 9.86
N LEU A 152 2.65 13.34 9.11
CA LEU A 152 1.55 13.36 8.15
C LEU A 152 0.17 13.39 8.83
N VAL A 153 0.08 12.94 10.10
CA VAL A 153 -1.18 12.88 10.85
C VAL A 153 -1.49 14.23 11.50
N ASP A 154 -2.61 14.83 11.07
CA ASP A 154 -3.11 16.08 11.65
C ASP A 154 -3.72 15.88 13.06
N GLY A 155 -3.43 16.80 13.98
CA GLY A 155 -4.09 16.90 15.28
C GLY A 155 -3.40 16.19 16.45
N ILE A 156 -2.14 15.78 16.29
CA ILE A 156 -1.27 15.24 17.34
C ILE A 156 0.14 15.83 17.18
N THR A 157 0.80 16.17 18.28
CA THR A 157 2.16 16.73 18.25
C THR A 157 3.20 15.62 18.22
N ILE A 158 4.08 15.66 17.22
CA ILE A 158 5.14 14.66 17.02
C ILE A 158 6.46 15.19 17.58
N TYR A 159 7.15 14.38 18.36
CA TYR A 159 8.53 14.62 18.77
C TYR A 159 9.41 13.49 18.25
N GLY A 160 10.28 13.82 17.30
CA GLY A 160 11.34 12.93 16.83
C GLY A 160 12.53 12.96 17.78
N VAL A 161 12.99 11.79 18.21
CA VAL A 161 13.98 11.65 19.28
C VAL A 161 15.11 10.73 18.85
N LYS A 162 16.36 11.08 19.15
CA LYS A 162 17.54 10.28 18.81
C LYS A 162 17.94 9.28 19.89
N ASN A 163 17.67 9.60 21.15
CA ASN A 163 18.12 8.79 22.28
C ASN A 163 17.26 9.02 23.53
N LEU A 164 17.36 8.10 24.49
CA LEU A 164 16.60 8.13 25.74
C LEU A 164 16.81 9.44 26.52
N LYS A 165 18.04 9.98 26.50
CA LYS A 165 18.40 11.19 27.25
C LYS A 165 17.61 12.41 26.78
N GLU A 166 17.45 12.59 25.46
CA GLU A 166 16.64 13.68 24.90
C GLU A 166 15.19 13.64 25.41
N VAL A 167 14.58 12.45 25.50
CA VAL A 167 13.22 12.30 26.04
C VAL A 167 13.17 12.71 27.51
N ILE A 168 14.12 12.23 28.31
CA ILE A 168 14.16 12.53 29.74
C ILE A 168 14.38 14.02 29.98
N ASP A 169 15.26 14.66 29.21
CA ASP A 169 15.51 16.10 29.31
C ASP A 169 14.26 16.90 28.88
N HIS A 170 13.54 16.45 27.84
CA HIS A 170 12.30 17.06 27.40
C HIS A 170 11.17 16.94 28.43
N ILE A 171 10.98 15.80 29.08
CA ILE A 171 9.92 15.62 30.09
C ILE A 171 10.30 16.15 31.48
N TYR A 172 11.56 16.51 31.69
CA TYR A 172 12.06 16.99 32.99
C TYR A 172 11.34 18.25 33.46
N ILE A 173 10.87 18.21 34.71
CA ILE A 173 10.27 19.36 35.41
C ILE A 173 11.28 19.87 36.46
N PRO A 174 11.85 21.07 36.30
CA PRO A 174 12.80 21.62 37.27
C PRO A 174 12.13 21.90 38.62
N LYS A 175 12.81 21.58 39.73
CA LYS A 175 12.32 21.93 41.07
C LYS A 175 12.35 23.44 41.29
N LYS A 176 11.28 23.96 41.88
CA LYS A 176 11.16 25.35 42.34
C LYS A 176 11.17 25.42 43.86
N ASP A 177 11.75 26.46 44.42
CA ASP A 177 11.70 26.73 45.86
C ASP A 177 10.29 27.18 46.30
N ARG A 178 10.10 27.35 47.62
CA ARG A 178 8.83 27.85 48.19
C ARG A 178 8.45 29.26 47.72
N LYS A 179 9.39 30.00 47.12
CA LYS A 179 9.20 31.35 46.57
C LYS A 179 9.03 31.33 45.04
N GLY A 180 9.02 30.16 44.40
CA GLY A 180 8.88 29.99 42.96
C GLY A 180 10.17 30.09 42.13
N ASN A 181 11.33 30.28 42.76
CA ASN A 181 12.61 30.36 42.05
C ASN A 181 13.11 28.96 41.67
N LEU A 182 13.69 28.85 40.47
CA LEU A 182 14.30 27.59 40.01
C LEU A 182 15.49 27.22 40.91
N ILE A 183 15.42 26.03 41.50
CA ILE A 183 16.53 25.42 42.26
C ILE A 183 17.49 24.71 41.29
N GLU A 184 16.97 24.28 40.15
CA GLU A 184 17.68 23.48 39.17
C GLU A 184 17.62 24.14 37.79
N LYS A 185 18.66 23.94 36.99
CA LYS A 185 18.72 24.44 35.61
C LYS A 185 17.65 23.76 34.75
N GLU A 186 17.03 24.54 33.87
CA GLU A 186 16.18 23.98 32.81
C GLU A 186 17.02 23.09 31.89
N ARG A 187 16.38 22.02 31.42
CA ARG A 187 16.98 21.09 30.47
C ARG A 187 16.49 21.38 29.05
N PRO A 188 17.26 21.04 28.01
CA PRO A 188 16.86 21.26 26.63
C PRO A 188 15.51 20.60 26.34
N LYS A 189 14.61 21.35 25.68
CA LYS A 189 13.34 20.82 25.18
C LYS A 189 13.47 20.51 23.69
N ILE A 190 13.01 19.34 23.29
CA ILE A 190 12.83 18.99 21.88
C ILE A 190 11.73 19.88 21.30
N SER A 191 11.97 20.48 20.14
CA SER A 191 10.94 21.20 19.38
C SER A 191 10.00 20.21 18.69
N PRO A 192 8.70 20.49 18.60
CA PRO A 192 7.79 19.70 17.77
C PRO A 192 8.33 19.54 16.35
N PHE A 193 8.22 18.33 15.81
CA PHE A 193 8.54 18.09 14.42
C PHE A 193 7.55 18.86 13.53
N PRO A 194 8.01 19.59 12.51
CA PRO A 194 7.11 20.34 11.64
C PRO A 194 6.16 19.38 10.92
N LYS A 195 4.96 19.86 10.60
CA LYS A 195 4.01 19.08 9.83
C LYS A 195 4.63 18.70 8.48
N THR A 196 4.51 17.43 8.11
CA THR A 196 4.97 16.96 6.80
C THR A 196 3.93 17.33 5.75
N GLU A 197 4.36 18.11 4.76
CA GLU A 197 3.53 18.43 3.61
C GLU A 197 3.66 17.34 2.54
N ILE A 198 2.54 16.97 1.92
CA ILE A 198 2.52 16.02 0.82
C ILE A 198 2.92 16.76 -0.45
N ILE A 199 4.17 16.57 -0.86
CA ILE A 199 4.71 17.15 -2.08
C ILE A 199 4.85 16.04 -3.11
N HIS A 200 4.08 16.13 -4.19
CA HIS A 200 4.25 15.27 -5.35
C HIS A 200 5.54 15.69 -6.07
N LYS A 201 6.60 14.92 -5.88
CA LYS A 201 7.87 15.14 -6.59
C LYS A 201 7.70 14.61 -8.01
N GLU A 202 8.06 15.41 -9.01
CA GLU A 202 8.23 14.90 -10.37
C GLU A 202 9.44 13.95 -10.37
N LYS A 203 9.20 12.64 -10.30
CA LYS A 203 10.26 11.68 -10.54
C LYS A 203 10.68 11.78 -12.00
N VAL A 204 11.97 12.04 -12.21
CA VAL A 204 12.59 11.93 -13.53
C VAL A 204 12.56 10.46 -13.92
N ASN A 205 11.59 10.12 -14.77
CA ASN A 205 11.43 8.76 -15.25
C ASN A 205 12.34 8.54 -16.46
N ASN A 206 13.10 7.45 -16.44
CA ASN A 206 14.06 7.12 -17.51
C ASN A 206 13.41 6.56 -18.78
N ILE A 207 12.08 6.42 -18.83
CA ILE A 207 11.35 5.80 -19.94
C ILE A 207 10.09 6.61 -20.25
N ASP A 208 10.00 7.12 -21.47
CA ASP A 208 8.86 7.87 -22.00
C ASP A 208 8.06 7.02 -23.01
N PHE A 209 6.74 7.21 -23.09
CA PHE A 209 5.87 6.72 -24.16
C PHE A 209 6.39 7.10 -25.56
N SER A 210 7.08 8.24 -25.69
CA SER A 210 7.70 8.65 -26.96
C SER A 210 8.81 7.70 -27.42
N ASP A 211 9.44 6.97 -26.48
CA ASP A 211 10.52 6.03 -26.79
C ASP A 211 9.98 4.70 -27.34
N ILE A 212 8.67 4.45 -27.14
CA ILE A 212 7.99 3.26 -27.63
C ILE A 212 7.49 3.53 -29.05
N LYS A 213 8.26 3.09 -30.05
CA LYS A 213 7.89 3.26 -31.46
C LYS A 213 6.78 2.28 -31.87
N GLY A 214 5.76 2.81 -32.54
CA GLY A 214 4.57 2.04 -32.94
C GLY A 214 3.68 1.65 -31.76
N GLN A 215 2.86 0.61 -31.94
CA GLN A 215 1.90 0.09 -30.94
C GLN A 215 0.78 1.06 -30.54
N GLU A 216 0.32 1.92 -31.45
CA GLU A 216 -0.73 2.91 -31.16
C GLU A 216 -1.99 2.29 -30.54
N GLY A 217 -2.39 1.10 -31.00
CA GLY A 217 -3.51 0.37 -30.40
C GLY A 217 -3.28 -0.04 -28.93
N ALA A 218 -2.05 -0.43 -28.57
CA ALA A 218 -1.71 -0.77 -27.19
C ALA A 218 -1.58 0.49 -26.31
N LYS A 219 -0.98 1.57 -26.84
CA LYS A 219 -0.91 2.87 -26.15
C LYS A 219 -2.30 3.42 -25.85
N ARG A 220 -3.20 3.42 -26.83
CA ARG A 220 -4.61 3.80 -26.66
C ARG A 220 -5.31 2.92 -25.63
N GLY A 221 -5.10 1.61 -25.68
CA GLY A 221 -5.65 0.68 -24.68
C GLY A 221 -5.18 1.00 -23.25
N LEU A 222 -3.89 1.29 -23.07
CA LEU A 222 -3.31 1.69 -21.78
C LEU A 222 -3.86 3.03 -21.30
N GLU A 223 -4.01 4.02 -22.18
CA GLU A 223 -4.63 5.29 -21.83
C GLU A 223 -6.07 5.13 -21.33
N ILE A 224 -6.89 4.32 -22.02
CA ILE A 224 -8.25 4.00 -21.60
C ILE A 224 -8.22 3.28 -20.25
N ALA A 225 -7.32 2.31 -20.06
CA ALA A 225 -7.19 1.57 -18.81
C ALA A 225 -6.83 2.49 -17.64
N ALA A 226 -5.86 3.38 -17.82
CA ALA A 226 -5.43 4.35 -16.80
C ALA A 226 -6.55 5.33 -16.43
N SER A 227 -7.31 5.78 -17.43
CA SER A 227 -8.40 6.74 -17.27
C SER A 227 -9.58 6.16 -16.50
N GLY A 228 -9.98 4.92 -16.81
CA GLY A 228 -11.14 4.28 -16.19
C GLY A 228 -10.83 3.32 -15.05
N GLY A 229 -9.55 3.09 -14.73
CA GLY A 229 -9.13 2.08 -13.74
C GLY A 229 -9.40 0.65 -14.19
N HIS A 230 -9.30 0.36 -15.49
CA HIS A 230 -9.65 -0.93 -16.07
C HIS A 230 -8.46 -1.89 -16.11
N ASN A 231 -8.72 -3.18 -15.91
CA ASN A 231 -7.70 -4.22 -16.03
C ASN A 231 -7.36 -4.47 -17.50
N ILE A 232 -6.08 -4.64 -17.82
CA ILE A 232 -5.61 -4.79 -19.20
C ILE A 232 -4.68 -6.00 -19.37
N ALA A 233 -4.86 -6.75 -20.45
CA ALA A 233 -3.96 -7.80 -20.92
C ALA A 233 -3.36 -7.46 -22.28
N MET A 234 -2.06 -7.68 -22.39
CA MET A 234 -1.26 -7.53 -23.60
C MET A 234 -0.81 -8.90 -24.09
N SER A 235 -1.19 -9.27 -25.31
CA SER A 235 -0.70 -10.49 -25.97
C SER A 235 0.22 -10.15 -27.14
N GLY A 236 1.41 -10.74 -27.18
CA GLY A 236 2.33 -10.48 -28.29
C GLY A 236 3.60 -11.34 -28.23
N PRO A 237 4.35 -11.48 -29.33
CA PRO A 237 5.64 -12.18 -29.35
C PRO A 237 6.65 -11.63 -28.33
N PRO A 238 7.70 -12.40 -27.97
CA PRO A 238 8.80 -11.90 -27.15
C PRO A 238 9.52 -10.72 -27.83
N GLY A 239 10.05 -9.79 -27.04
CA GLY A 239 10.79 -8.63 -27.56
C GLY A 239 9.93 -7.47 -28.08
N THR A 240 8.61 -7.53 -27.94
CA THR A 240 7.66 -6.48 -28.40
C THR A 240 7.49 -5.30 -27.43
N GLY A 241 8.26 -5.25 -26.34
CA GLY A 241 8.21 -4.14 -25.38
C GLY A 241 7.05 -4.19 -24.38
N LYS A 242 6.38 -5.34 -24.17
CA LYS A 242 5.27 -5.49 -23.21
C LYS A 242 5.62 -5.04 -21.78
N THR A 243 6.78 -5.46 -21.28
CA THR A 243 7.30 -5.07 -19.96
C THR A 243 7.57 -3.56 -19.89
N MET A 244 8.04 -2.96 -20.99
CA MET A 244 8.27 -1.51 -21.07
C MET A 244 6.93 -0.77 -21.04
N LEU A 245 5.96 -1.16 -21.86
CA LEU A 245 4.60 -0.63 -21.86
C LEU A 245 3.95 -0.68 -20.45
N ALA A 246 4.10 -1.80 -19.73
CA ALA A 246 3.59 -1.94 -18.37
C ALA A 246 4.27 -1.01 -17.36
N ARG A 247 5.58 -0.75 -17.49
CA ARG A 247 6.27 0.21 -16.63
C ARG A 247 5.80 1.63 -16.88
N VAL A 248 5.72 2.05 -18.15
CA VAL A 248 5.26 3.40 -18.49
C VAL A 248 3.78 3.60 -18.14
N PHE A 249 2.96 2.54 -18.07
CA PHE A 249 1.60 2.61 -17.56
C PHE A 249 1.51 3.24 -16.17
N SER A 250 2.43 2.91 -15.25
CA SER A 250 2.44 3.51 -13.91
C SER A 250 2.71 5.02 -13.94
N HIS A 251 3.43 5.51 -14.95
CA HIS A 251 3.79 6.92 -15.08
C HIS A 251 2.65 7.79 -15.64
N ILE A 252 1.66 7.20 -16.33
CA ILE A 252 0.50 7.93 -16.85
C ILE A 252 -0.68 7.95 -15.87
N LEU A 253 -0.59 7.20 -14.77
CA LEU A 253 -1.58 7.29 -13.70
C LEU A 253 -1.50 8.67 -13.04
N PRO A 254 -2.65 9.25 -12.66
CA PRO A 254 -2.66 10.50 -11.94
C PRO A 254 -2.10 10.30 -10.54
N ASP A 255 -1.65 11.40 -9.95
CA ASP A 255 -1.10 11.41 -8.60
C ASP A 255 -2.17 10.99 -7.58
N LEU A 256 -1.73 10.37 -6.49
CA LEU A 256 -2.62 9.89 -5.44
C LEU A 256 -3.22 11.07 -4.65
N ASP A 257 -4.44 10.89 -4.15
CA ASP A 257 -5.01 11.85 -3.20
C ASP A 257 -4.38 11.67 -1.80
N LYS A 258 -4.64 12.62 -0.90
CA LYS A 258 -4.07 12.60 0.45
C LYS A 258 -4.46 11.34 1.23
N ASP A 259 -5.71 10.87 1.11
CA ASP A 259 -6.18 9.71 1.86
C ASP A 259 -5.54 8.43 1.34
N ASP A 260 -5.43 8.30 0.02
CA ASP A 260 -4.76 7.17 -0.65
C ASP A 260 -3.26 7.15 -0.32
N CYS A 261 -2.59 8.31 -0.28
CA CYS A 261 -1.20 8.43 0.18
C CYS A 261 -1.01 7.88 1.60
N LEU A 262 -1.88 8.26 2.54
CA LEU A 262 -1.82 7.80 3.92
C LEU A 262 -2.06 6.29 4.02
N GLU A 263 -3.07 5.78 3.32
CA GLU A 263 -3.40 4.35 3.32
C GLU A 263 -2.24 3.49 2.78
N ILE A 264 -1.67 3.87 1.64
CA ILE A 264 -0.53 3.13 1.04
C ILE A 264 0.72 3.26 1.92
N THR A 265 1.05 4.47 2.38
CA THR A 265 2.21 4.70 3.25
C THR A 265 2.10 3.86 4.51
N GLY A 266 0.91 3.76 5.11
CA GLY A 266 0.66 2.93 6.29
C GLY A 266 0.91 1.44 6.02
N ILE A 267 0.44 0.92 4.87
CA ILE A 267 0.69 -0.48 4.46
C ILE A 267 2.19 -0.75 4.32
N HIS A 268 2.93 0.11 3.61
CA HIS A 268 4.36 -0.08 3.35
C HIS A 268 5.22 0.11 4.60
N SER A 269 4.84 1.04 5.48
CA SER A 269 5.47 1.28 6.77
C SER A 269 5.39 0.05 7.70
N ILE A 270 4.23 -0.63 7.74
CA ILE A 270 4.05 -1.84 8.55
C ILE A 270 4.91 -3.01 8.04
N VAL A 271 4.99 -3.19 6.73
CA VAL A 271 5.82 -4.25 6.14
C VAL A 271 7.32 -3.91 6.26
N GLY A 272 7.65 -2.62 6.33
CA GLY A 272 9.01 -2.10 6.38
C GLY A 272 9.65 -2.01 5.00
N LEU A 273 8.85 -1.65 3.99
CA LEU A 273 9.28 -1.40 2.61
C LEU A 273 9.34 0.10 2.27
N LEU A 274 9.13 0.96 3.28
CA LEU A 274 9.09 2.39 3.11
C LEU A 274 10.53 2.92 2.91
N GLU A 275 10.82 3.46 1.73
CA GLU A 275 12.13 4.08 1.40
C GLU A 275 12.14 5.58 1.70
N ASP A 276 11.05 6.28 1.34
CA ASP A 276 10.79 7.69 1.64
C ASP A 276 9.66 7.78 2.68
N ALA A 277 9.61 8.85 3.48
CA ALA A 277 8.59 9.02 4.53
C ALA A 277 7.13 8.98 4.05
N ILE A 278 6.88 9.17 2.74
CA ILE A 278 5.56 9.12 2.13
C ILE A 278 5.62 8.53 0.72
N ILE A 279 4.60 7.75 0.38
CA ILE A 279 4.36 7.27 -0.98
C ILE A 279 3.32 8.17 -1.66
N THR A 280 3.76 8.92 -2.67
CA THR A 280 2.93 9.86 -3.44
C THR A 280 2.59 9.39 -4.85
N ASP A 281 3.35 8.43 -5.36
CA ASP A 281 3.10 7.78 -6.65
C ASP A 281 2.33 6.47 -6.47
N PRO A 282 1.45 6.10 -7.42
CA PRO A 282 0.82 4.79 -7.43
C PRO A 282 1.87 3.66 -7.40
N PRO A 283 1.79 2.71 -6.44
CA PRO A 283 2.80 1.66 -6.30
C PRO A 283 2.79 0.71 -7.50
N PHE A 284 3.96 0.28 -7.94
CA PHE A 284 4.10 -0.72 -9.01
C PHE A 284 4.71 -2.01 -8.46
N ARG A 285 3.95 -3.11 -8.50
CA ARG A 285 4.41 -4.43 -8.06
C ARG A 285 4.51 -5.38 -9.25
N ALA A 286 5.67 -6.01 -9.42
CA ALA A 286 5.96 -6.95 -10.50
C ALA A 286 6.54 -8.26 -9.94
N PRO A 287 5.73 -9.09 -9.27
CA PRO A 287 6.20 -10.37 -8.76
C PRO A 287 6.64 -11.30 -9.90
N HIS A 288 7.68 -12.09 -9.65
CA HIS A 288 8.13 -13.11 -10.60
C HIS A 288 7.08 -14.23 -10.73
N HIS A 289 6.98 -14.90 -11.87
CA HIS A 289 5.98 -15.95 -12.12
C HIS A 289 6.09 -17.17 -11.18
N THR A 290 7.22 -17.32 -10.49
CA THR A 290 7.45 -18.33 -9.43
C THR A 290 6.91 -17.90 -8.06
N ALA A 291 6.24 -16.75 -7.97
CA ALA A 291 5.66 -16.28 -6.72
C ALA A 291 4.61 -17.26 -6.20
N SER A 292 4.74 -17.62 -4.93
CA SER A 292 3.81 -18.51 -4.24
C SER A 292 2.44 -17.84 -4.01
N TYR A 293 1.42 -18.66 -3.74
CA TYR A 293 0.12 -18.18 -3.27
C TYR A 293 0.23 -17.25 -2.05
N VAL A 294 1.11 -17.57 -1.10
CA VAL A 294 1.26 -16.81 0.15
C VAL A 294 1.92 -15.45 -0.09
N SER A 295 2.90 -15.36 -1.00
CA SER A 295 3.49 -14.07 -1.36
C SER A 295 2.51 -13.21 -2.14
N MET A 296 1.71 -13.80 -3.02
CA MET A 296 0.75 -13.06 -3.86
C MET A 296 -0.43 -12.50 -3.07
N ILE A 297 -1.15 -13.37 -2.36
CA ILE A 297 -2.37 -13.00 -1.63
C ILE A 297 -2.07 -12.50 -0.22
N GLY A 298 -0.97 -12.97 0.38
CA GLY A 298 -0.66 -12.81 1.78
C GLY A 298 -0.96 -14.06 2.60
N GLY A 299 -0.54 -14.04 3.86
CA GLY A 299 -0.75 -15.16 4.79
C GLY A 299 0.39 -15.36 5.76
N GLY A 300 0.67 -16.62 6.09
CA GLY A 300 1.57 -17.03 7.18
C GLY A 300 0.82 -17.44 8.45
N ALA A 301 1.57 -17.80 9.49
CA ALA A 301 1.00 -18.13 10.80
C ALA A 301 0.27 -16.93 11.42
N ASN A 302 0.84 -15.74 11.25
CA ASN A 302 0.19 -14.46 11.51
C ASN A 302 -0.19 -13.86 10.14
N PRO A 303 -1.45 -13.46 9.89
CA PRO A 303 -1.85 -12.88 8.61
C PRO A 303 -1.02 -11.64 8.26
N LYS A 304 -0.33 -11.67 7.12
CA LYS A 304 0.45 -10.55 6.57
C LYS A 304 -0.04 -10.15 5.18
N PRO A 305 0.12 -8.87 4.78
CA PRO A 305 -0.11 -8.41 3.41
C PRO A 305 0.69 -9.20 2.37
N GLY A 306 0.11 -9.41 1.19
CA GLY A 306 0.80 -9.94 0.01
C GLY A 306 1.00 -8.87 -1.09
N GLU A 307 1.51 -9.29 -2.25
CA GLU A 307 1.74 -8.44 -3.42
C GLU A 307 0.49 -7.66 -3.86
N VAL A 308 -0.69 -8.29 -3.80
CA VAL A 308 -1.96 -7.63 -4.14
C VAL A 308 -2.30 -6.46 -3.22
N THR A 309 -1.91 -6.52 -1.95
CA THR A 309 -2.11 -5.44 -0.97
C THR A 309 -1.02 -4.39 -1.09
N LEU A 310 0.20 -4.78 -1.41
CA LEU A 310 1.30 -3.85 -1.69
C LEU A 310 1.07 -3.04 -2.98
N ALA A 311 0.31 -3.58 -3.92
CA ALA A 311 -0.11 -2.92 -5.16
C ALA A 311 -1.36 -2.04 -4.99
N HIS A 312 -1.92 -1.91 -3.78
CA HIS A 312 -3.13 -1.15 -3.53
C HIS A 312 -3.01 0.30 -4.02
N ARG A 313 -4.05 0.81 -4.68
CA ARG A 313 -4.17 2.07 -5.42
C ARG A 313 -3.14 2.26 -6.54
N GLY A 314 -2.45 1.20 -6.93
CA GLY A 314 -1.45 1.20 -7.98
C GLY A 314 -1.65 0.12 -9.00
N VAL A 315 -0.55 -0.52 -9.38
CA VAL A 315 -0.46 -1.47 -10.49
C VAL A 315 0.13 -2.78 -10.01
N LEU A 316 -0.59 -3.87 -10.31
CA LEU A 316 -0.03 -5.21 -10.24
C LEU A 316 0.30 -5.66 -11.66
N PHE A 317 1.58 -5.77 -11.96
CA PHE A 317 2.07 -6.25 -13.24
C PHE A 317 2.44 -7.72 -13.17
N LEU A 318 1.82 -8.54 -14.02
CA LEU A 318 2.11 -9.97 -14.14
C LEU A 318 2.67 -10.25 -15.54
N ASP A 319 3.99 -10.33 -15.63
CA ASP A 319 4.65 -10.77 -16.86
C ASP A 319 4.52 -12.28 -17.03
N GLU A 320 4.49 -12.75 -18.27
CA GLU A 320 4.30 -14.16 -18.58
C GLU A 320 3.07 -14.74 -17.85
N PHE A 321 1.94 -14.03 -17.88
CA PHE A 321 0.77 -14.31 -17.05
C PHE A 321 0.30 -15.78 -17.03
N PRO A 322 0.28 -16.53 -18.15
CA PRO A 322 -0.05 -17.96 -18.14
C PRO A 322 1.02 -18.86 -17.49
N GLU A 323 2.24 -18.40 -17.23
CA GLU A 323 3.29 -19.19 -16.58
C GLU A 323 3.16 -19.26 -15.06
N PHE A 324 2.37 -18.38 -14.45
CA PHE A 324 2.02 -18.50 -13.04
C PHE A 324 1.27 -19.81 -12.77
N GLU A 325 1.47 -20.34 -11.56
CA GLU A 325 0.71 -21.51 -11.11
C GLU A 325 -0.80 -21.22 -11.14
N LYS A 326 -1.59 -22.19 -11.60
CA LYS A 326 -3.05 -22.04 -11.69
C LYS A 326 -3.69 -21.61 -10.37
N ARG A 327 -3.20 -22.13 -9.24
CA ARG A 327 -3.70 -21.77 -7.90
C ARG A 327 -3.49 -20.29 -7.59
N VAL A 328 -2.38 -19.71 -8.03
CA VAL A 328 -2.07 -18.28 -7.85
C VAL A 328 -3.01 -17.44 -8.70
N LEU A 329 -3.20 -17.79 -9.97
CA LEU A 329 -4.12 -17.09 -10.85
C LEU A 329 -5.56 -17.12 -10.33
N GLU A 330 -6.07 -18.29 -9.95
CA GLU A 330 -7.42 -18.43 -9.40
C GLU A 330 -7.60 -17.63 -8.10
N SER A 331 -6.55 -17.45 -7.32
CA SER A 331 -6.61 -16.67 -6.09
C SER A 331 -6.80 -15.17 -6.33
N LEU A 332 -6.48 -14.66 -7.53
CA LEU A 332 -6.70 -13.26 -7.89
C LEU A 332 -8.16 -12.91 -8.13
N ARG A 333 -9.06 -13.90 -8.23
CA ARG A 333 -10.48 -13.67 -8.50
C ARG A 333 -11.14 -12.72 -7.48
N GLN A 334 -10.91 -12.96 -6.19
CA GLN A 334 -11.47 -12.12 -5.12
C GLN A 334 -10.86 -10.71 -5.13
N PRO A 335 -9.52 -10.53 -5.16
CA PRO A 335 -8.92 -9.20 -5.27
C PRO A 335 -9.46 -8.37 -6.46
N LEU A 336 -9.65 -8.99 -7.63
CA LEU A 336 -10.13 -8.33 -8.85
C LEU A 336 -11.64 -8.05 -8.86
N GLU A 337 -12.39 -8.58 -7.88
CA GLU A 337 -13.85 -8.43 -7.82
C GLU A 337 -14.27 -7.55 -6.66
N ASP A 338 -13.75 -7.82 -5.46
CA ASP A 338 -14.15 -7.16 -4.23
C ASP A 338 -13.18 -6.03 -3.81
N ASN A 339 -12.03 -5.91 -4.49
CA ASN A 339 -10.94 -4.98 -4.13
C ASN A 339 -10.42 -5.16 -2.69
N ILE A 340 -10.67 -6.33 -2.10
CA ILE A 340 -10.19 -6.74 -0.77
C ILE A 340 -9.75 -8.19 -0.80
N VAL A 341 -8.93 -8.55 0.19
CA VAL A 341 -8.52 -9.93 0.47
C VAL A 341 -8.86 -10.28 1.90
N SER A 342 -9.62 -11.37 2.08
CA SER A 342 -9.89 -11.93 3.40
C SER A 342 -8.98 -13.12 3.67
N ILE A 343 -8.12 -12.99 4.67
CA ILE A 343 -7.19 -14.03 5.09
C ILE A 343 -7.60 -14.55 6.46
N SER A 344 -8.08 -15.79 6.52
CA SER A 344 -8.36 -16.50 7.77
C SER A 344 -7.33 -17.58 8.04
N ARG A 345 -6.72 -17.58 9.23
CA ARG A 345 -5.69 -18.53 9.68
C ARG A 345 -5.91 -18.91 11.15
N ALA A 346 -5.21 -19.94 11.61
CA ALA A 346 -5.36 -20.48 12.96
C ALA A 346 -5.17 -19.46 14.09
N ARG A 347 -4.34 -18.42 13.88
CA ARG A 347 -4.06 -17.38 14.89
C ARG A 347 -4.83 -16.07 14.66
N GLY A 348 -5.72 -16.00 13.68
CA GLY A 348 -6.52 -14.80 13.43
C GLY A 348 -7.01 -14.67 11.99
N SER A 349 -7.89 -13.69 11.79
CA SER A 349 -8.38 -13.29 10.48
C SER A 349 -8.08 -11.81 10.23
N ALA A 350 -7.84 -11.46 8.98
CA ALA A 350 -7.52 -10.12 8.55
C ALA A 350 -8.16 -9.82 7.19
N ILE A 351 -8.64 -8.60 7.01
CA ILE A 351 -9.07 -8.08 5.72
C ILE A 351 -8.05 -7.04 5.30
N PHE A 352 -7.47 -7.22 4.13
CA PHE A 352 -6.51 -6.31 3.53
C PHE A 352 -7.11 -5.65 2.28
N PRO A 353 -6.85 -4.37 2.02
CA PRO A 353 -7.26 -3.73 0.78
C PRO A 353 -6.43 -4.27 -0.40
N SER A 354 -7.03 -4.28 -1.58
CA SER A 354 -6.39 -4.74 -2.83
C SER A 354 -7.02 -4.12 -4.08
N ASN A 355 -7.46 -2.86 -4.01
CA ASN A 355 -7.85 -2.10 -5.20
C ASN A 355 -6.59 -1.80 -6.03
N PHE A 356 -6.31 -2.55 -7.09
CA PHE A 356 -5.16 -2.32 -7.98
C PHE A 356 -5.61 -2.49 -9.43
N ILE A 357 -4.87 -1.87 -10.36
CA ILE A 357 -5.06 -2.14 -11.79
C ILE A 357 -4.16 -3.30 -12.18
N LEU A 358 -4.76 -4.38 -12.68
CA LEU A 358 -4.03 -5.51 -13.24
C LEU A 358 -3.52 -5.16 -14.63
N VAL A 359 -2.21 -5.25 -14.83
CA VAL A 359 -1.56 -5.25 -16.14
C VAL A 359 -0.96 -6.63 -16.36
N ALA A 360 -1.53 -7.41 -17.27
CA ALA A 360 -1.04 -8.74 -17.61
C ALA A 360 -0.31 -8.69 -18.96
N ALA A 361 0.86 -9.32 -19.05
CA ALA A 361 1.54 -9.56 -20.31
C ALA A 361 1.65 -11.05 -20.58
N MET A 362 1.42 -11.48 -21.83
CA MET A 362 1.52 -12.87 -22.20
C MET A 362 2.00 -13.06 -23.63
N ASN A 363 2.49 -14.26 -23.90
CA ASN A 363 2.81 -14.71 -25.24
C ASN A 363 1.55 -15.34 -25.87
N PRO A 364 1.42 -15.35 -27.21
CA PRO A 364 0.28 -15.96 -27.87
C PRO A 364 0.31 -17.50 -27.80
N CYS A 365 1.47 -18.10 -27.53
CA CYS A 365 1.68 -19.52 -27.32
C CYS A 365 2.97 -19.75 -26.51
N PRO A 366 3.27 -21.00 -26.06
CA PRO A 366 4.49 -21.29 -25.31
C PRO A 366 5.79 -20.87 -26.03
N CYS A 367 5.89 -21.06 -27.34
CA CYS A 367 7.07 -20.63 -28.11
C CYS A 367 7.03 -19.16 -28.56
N GLY A 368 5.96 -18.42 -28.27
CA GLY A 368 5.79 -17.01 -28.62
C GLY A 368 5.57 -16.68 -30.10
N ASN A 369 5.65 -17.65 -31.00
CA ASN A 369 5.61 -17.43 -32.46
C ASN A 369 4.25 -17.65 -33.12
N LYS A 370 3.18 -17.94 -32.37
CA LYS A 370 1.83 -18.09 -32.95
C LYS A 370 1.36 -16.75 -33.51
N GLY A 371 1.02 -16.73 -34.80
CA GLY A 371 0.61 -15.51 -35.52
C GLY A 371 1.76 -14.56 -35.85
N ASN A 372 3.02 -14.97 -35.65
CA ASN A 372 4.19 -14.17 -36.02
C ASN A 372 4.44 -14.29 -37.54
N LYS A 373 4.59 -13.15 -38.22
CA LYS A 373 4.87 -13.09 -39.66
C LYS A 373 6.28 -13.54 -40.04
N GLN A 374 7.25 -13.45 -39.11
CA GLN A 374 8.67 -13.72 -39.37
C GLN A 374 9.11 -15.13 -38.96
N LYS A 375 8.49 -15.71 -37.92
CA LYS A 375 8.84 -17.04 -37.39
C LYS A 375 7.60 -17.90 -37.27
N ALA A 376 7.64 -19.11 -37.83
CA ALA A 376 6.57 -20.09 -37.67
C ALA A 376 6.49 -20.64 -36.23
N CYS A 377 5.27 -20.95 -35.81
CA CYS A 377 5.03 -21.60 -34.53
C CYS A 377 5.37 -23.10 -34.61
N ILE A 378 6.14 -23.58 -33.64
CA ILE A 378 6.52 -25.01 -33.53
C ILE A 378 5.67 -25.79 -32.52
N CYS A 379 4.70 -25.14 -31.86
CA CYS A 379 3.89 -25.79 -30.82
C CYS A 379 2.91 -26.78 -31.44
N LYS A 380 2.75 -27.94 -30.82
CA LYS A 380 1.69 -28.89 -31.19
C LYS A 380 0.34 -28.36 -30.72
N GLN A 381 -0.74 -28.81 -31.36
CA GLN A 381 -2.09 -28.38 -31.01
C GLN A 381 -2.42 -28.64 -29.52
N GLY A 382 -2.01 -29.80 -28.99
CA GLY A 382 -2.20 -30.13 -27.57
C GLY A 382 -1.49 -29.17 -26.61
N ASP A 383 -0.33 -28.63 -26.99
CA ASP A 383 0.41 -27.64 -26.19
C ASP A 383 -0.29 -26.28 -26.22
N LEU A 384 -0.82 -25.89 -27.39
CA LEU A 384 -1.61 -24.68 -27.54
C LEU A 384 -2.89 -24.75 -26.69
N ASP A 385 -3.60 -25.87 -26.73
CA ASP A 385 -4.84 -26.04 -25.95
C ASP A 385 -4.55 -26.12 -24.45
N ARG A 386 -3.41 -26.68 -24.05
CA ARG A 386 -2.97 -26.67 -22.65
C ARG A 386 -2.63 -25.26 -22.19
N TYR A 387 -1.92 -24.49 -23.02
CA TYR A 387 -1.56 -23.09 -22.74
C TYR A 387 -2.80 -22.22 -22.57
N LYS A 388 -3.78 -22.32 -23.49
CA LYS A 388 -5.08 -21.63 -23.39
C LYS A 388 -5.81 -21.97 -22.08
N ARG A 389 -5.81 -23.25 -21.69
CA ARG A 389 -6.48 -23.74 -20.47
C ARG A 389 -5.82 -23.30 -19.16
N LYS A 390 -4.62 -22.71 -19.20
CA LYS A 390 -3.99 -22.15 -18.00
C LYS A 390 -4.76 -20.93 -17.48
N LEU A 391 -5.38 -20.16 -18.37
CA LEU A 391 -6.26 -19.05 -18.02
C LEU A 391 -7.70 -19.54 -17.96
N SER A 392 -8.37 -19.35 -16.82
CA SER A 392 -9.78 -19.69 -16.67
C SER A 392 -10.68 -18.57 -17.20
N GLY A 393 -11.86 -18.95 -17.71
CA GLY A 393 -12.89 -17.99 -18.12
C GLY A 393 -13.21 -16.93 -17.06
N PRO A 394 -13.41 -17.31 -15.76
CA PRO A 394 -13.64 -16.34 -14.69
C PRO A 394 -12.57 -15.26 -14.53
N ILE A 395 -11.29 -15.61 -14.74
CA ILE A 395 -10.16 -14.65 -14.72
C ILE A 395 -10.19 -13.79 -15.98
N MET A 396 -10.34 -14.39 -17.16
CA MET A 396 -10.38 -13.65 -18.43
C MET A 396 -11.50 -12.62 -18.45
N ASP A 397 -12.65 -12.93 -17.85
CA ASP A 397 -13.78 -12.03 -17.74
C ASP A 397 -13.51 -10.82 -16.80
N ARG A 398 -12.54 -10.91 -15.88
CA ARG A 398 -12.08 -9.82 -14.98
C ARG A 398 -11.00 -8.94 -15.60
N ILE A 399 -10.60 -9.23 -16.83
CA ILE A 399 -9.74 -8.36 -17.63
C ILE A 399 -10.62 -7.62 -18.63
N ASP A 400 -10.60 -6.30 -18.55
CA ASP A 400 -11.51 -5.45 -19.31
C ASP A 400 -11.04 -5.23 -20.74
N ILE A 401 -9.73 -5.02 -20.90
CA ILE A 401 -9.11 -4.64 -22.14
C ILE A 401 -8.12 -5.71 -22.57
N TRP A 402 -8.25 -6.19 -23.80
CA TRP A 402 -7.30 -7.09 -24.44
C TRP A 402 -6.71 -6.41 -25.66
N VAL A 403 -5.40 -6.20 -25.66
CA VAL A 403 -4.67 -5.60 -26.77
C VAL A 403 -3.63 -6.55 -27.31
N ASN A 404 -3.48 -6.55 -28.63
CA ASN A 404 -2.42 -7.29 -29.31
C ASN A 404 -1.25 -6.36 -29.59
N VAL A 405 -0.07 -6.74 -29.12
CA VAL A 405 1.19 -6.04 -29.32
C VAL A 405 1.96 -6.76 -30.42
N GLN A 406 2.07 -6.14 -31.59
CA GLN A 406 2.66 -6.78 -32.78
C GLN A 406 4.18 -6.56 -32.84
N ASN A 407 4.90 -7.26 -33.71
CA ASN A 407 6.30 -6.88 -33.97
C ASN A 407 6.31 -5.55 -34.73
N VAL A 408 7.17 -4.62 -34.30
CA VAL A 408 7.43 -3.39 -35.02
C VAL A 408 8.40 -3.72 -36.16
N ASP A 409 8.09 -3.30 -37.39
CA ASP A 409 9.00 -3.51 -38.53
C ASP A 409 10.34 -2.78 -38.27
N TYR A 410 11.45 -3.44 -38.61
CA TYR A 410 12.80 -2.93 -38.34
C TYR A 410 13.05 -1.53 -38.92
N GLU A 411 12.39 -1.18 -40.04
CA GLU A 411 12.44 0.15 -40.67
C GLU A 411 11.84 1.26 -39.81
N LYS A 412 10.81 0.96 -39.00
CA LYS A 412 10.24 1.92 -38.05
C LYS A 412 11.13 2.10 -36.83
N LEU A 413 11.88 1.07 -36.43
CA LEU A 413 12.82 1.15 -35.31
C LEU A 413 14.04 2.05 -35.63
N SER A 414 14.51 2.07 -36.88
CA SER A 414 15.67 2.87 -37.33
C SER A 414 15.36 4.33 -37.65
N SER A 415 14.09 4.72 -37.75
CA SER A 415 13.69 6.11 -37.99
C SER A 415 14.13 7.04 -36.84
N VAL A 416 14.79 8.16 -37.12
CA VAL A 416 15.29 9.12 -36.10
C VAL A 416 14.18 10.05 -35.60
N VAL A 417 13.03 10.07 -36.26
CA VAL A 417 11.90 10.94 -35.92
C VAL A 417 11.19 10.40 -34.68
N GLN A 418 11.14 11.20 -33.60
CA GLN A 418 10.26 10.96 -32.46
C GLN A 418 8.82 11.27 -32.85
N GLU A 419 8.10 10.27 -33.37
CA GLU A 419 6.67 10.40 -33.73
C GLU A 419 5.71 10.06 -32.58
N GLY A 420 6.22 9.75 -31.37
CA GLY A 420 5.39 9.35 -30.23
C GLY A 420 4.93 10.51 -29.35
N GLU A 421 3.67 10.46 -28.89
CA GLU A 421 3.19 11.38 -27.85
C GLU A 421 4.00 11.22 -26.55
N LYS A 422 4.28 12.35 -25.89
CA LYS A 422 4.96 12.38 -24.61
C LYS A 422 4.06 11.82 -23.50
N THR A 423 4.66 11.11 -22.55
CA THR A 423 4.01 10.55 -21.36
C THR A 423 3.21 11.61 -20.62
N ASN A 424 3.74 12.82 -20.48
CA ASN A 424 3.07 13.90 -19.74
C ASN A 424 1.76 14.36 -20.42
N THR A 425 1.72 14.36 -21.76
CA THR A 425 0.51 14.68 -22.51
C THR A 425 -0.59 13.65 -22.26
N ILE A 426 -0.23 12.36 -22.28
CA ILE A 426 -1.15 11.26 -21.98
C ILE A 426 -1.61 11.35 -20.51
N LYS A 427 -0.68 11.56 -19.57
CA LYS A 427 -0.99 11.74 -18.14
C LYS A 427 -2.01 12.86 -17.93
N GLN A 428 -1.88 13.99 -18.64
CA GLN A 428 -2.83 15.09 -18.54
C GLN A 428 -4.22 14.72 -19.08
N ARG A 429 -4.33 13.98 -20.20
CA ARG A 429 -5.62 13.48 -20.70
C ARG A 429 -6.26 12.50 -19.72
N VAL A 430 -5.48 11.57 -19.18
CA VAL A 430 -5.91 10.63 -18.13
C VAL A 430 -6.44 11.38 -16.91
N LYS A 431 -5.71 12.41 -16.44
CA LYS A 431 -6.10 13.25 -15.31
C LYS A 431 -7.43 13.97 -15.58
N ASN A 432 -7.58 14.59 -16.75
CA ASN A 432 -8.82 15.27 -17.14
C ASN A 432 -10.01 14.29 -17.14
N ALA A 433 -9.85 13.08 -17.67
CA ALA A 433 -10.89 12.06 -17.66
C ALA A 433 -11.22 11.58 -16.24
N ARG A 434 -10.23 11.45 -15.34
CA ARG A 434 -10.46 11.14 -13.93
C ARG A 434 -11.18 12.27 -13.20
N ASP A 435 -10.86 13.53 -13.50
CA ASP A 435 -11.53 14.69 -12.90
C ASP A 435 -13.02 14.75 -13.28
N ILE A 436 -13.36 14.39 -14.52
CA ILE A 436 -14.76 14.24 -14.96
C ILE A 436 -15.46 13.14 -14.16
N GLN A 437 -14.80 11.99 -13.97
CA GLN A 437 -15.34 10.86 -13.19
C GLN A 437 -15.54 11.22 -11.72
N LEU A 438 -14.56 11.85 -11.08
CA LEU A 438 -14.64 12.31 -9.69
C LEU A 438 -15.80 13.28 -9.49
N LYS A 439 -16.00 14.22 -10.42
CA LYS A 439 -17.16 15.13 -10.40
C LYS A 439 -18.48 14.38 -10.51
N ARG A 440 -18.56 13.40 -11.43
CA ARG A 440 -19.76 12.56 -11.64
C ARG A 440 -20.13 11.76 -10.39
N TYR A 441 -19.15 11.20 -9.68
CA TYR A 441 -19.39 10.31 -8.55
C TYR A 441 -19.46 11.01 -7.18
N LYS A 442 -19.26 12.32 -7.12
CA LYS A 442 -19.26 13.09 -5.86
C LYS A 442 -20.54 12.93 -5.04
N SER A 443 -21.69 12.73 -5.69
CA SER A 443 -23.00 12.52 -5.06
C SER A 443 -23.39 11.05 -4.91
N SER A 444 -22.51 10.11 -5.29
CA SER A 444 -22.78 8.68 -5.18
C SER A 444 -22.81 8.26 -3.69
N PRO A 445 -23.77 7.42 -3.27
CA PRO A 445 -23.80 6.89 -1.91
C PRO A 445 -22.63 5.94 -1.63
N ARG A 446 -21.96 5.42 -2.67
CA ARG A 446 -20.78 4.58 -2.59
C ARG A 446 -19.54 5.40 -2.99
N LYS A 447 -18.41 5.18 -2.31
CA LYS A 447 -17.10 5.74 -2.72
C LYS A 447 -16.68 5.06 -4.03
N ILE A 448 -16.91 5.75 -5.15
CA ILE A 448 -16.53 5.34 -6.51
C ILE A 448 -15.55 6.40 -7.02
N SER A 449 -14.36 5.97 -7.44
CA SER A 449 -13.36 6.87 -8.00
C SER A 449 -13.27 6.76 -9.53
N THR A 450 -13.59 5.59 -10.09
CA THR A 450 -13.43 5.33 -11.53
C THR A 450 -14.60 4.58 -12.16
N ASN A 451 -14.69 4.63 -13.49
CA ASN A 451 -15.75 3.95 -14.25
C ASN A 451 -15.70 2.41 -14.14
N SER A 452 -14.53 1.81 -13.95
CA SER A 452 -14.40 0.35 -13.78
C SER A 452 -15.11 -0.14 -12.52
N GLU A 453 -15.19 0.68 -11.48
CA GLU A 453 -15.78 0.34 -10.19
C GLU A 453 -17.32 0.28 -10.24
N MET A 454 -17.99 0.82 -11.27
CA MET A 454 -19.47 0.87 -11.35
C MET A 454 -20.13 -0.52 -11.24
N ASN A 455 -21.26 -0.61 -10.54
CA ASN A 455 -22.13 -1.79 -10.57
C ASN A 455 -23.26 -1.66 -11.60
N VAL A 456 -24.08 -2.69 -11.75
CA VAL A 456 -25.17 -2.72 -12.75
C VAL A 456 -26.21 -1.62 -12.54
N LYS A 457 -26.52 -1.28 -11.29
CA LYS A 457 -27.49 -0.21 -10.98
C LYS A 457 -26.94 1.16 -11.34
N GLU A 458 -25.65 1.36 -11.05
CA GLU A 458 -24.92 2.60 -11.32
C GLU A 458 -24.72 2.84 -12.82
N LEU A 459 -24.58 1.77 -13.63
CA LEU A 459 -24.51 1.90 -15.09
C LEU A 459 -25.74 2.61 -15.68
N ASN A 460 -26.93 2.29 -15.20
CA ASN A 460 -28.17 2.92 -15.69
C ASN A 460 -28.25 4.41 -15.33
N ILE A 461 -27.55 4.84 -14.28
CA ILE A 461 -27.58 6.22 -13.77
C ILE A 461 -26.46 7.05 -14.42
N TYR A 462 -25.25 6.51 -14.46
CA TYR A 462 -24.02 7.24 -14.80
C TYR A 462 -23.52 6.98 -16.22
N ALA A 463 -24.04 5.95 -16.90
CA ALA A 463 -23.71 5.60 -18.27
C ALA A 463 -24.98 5.28 -19.09
N PRO A 464 -25.98 6.18 -19.12
CA PRO A 464 -27.17 5.96 -19.94
C PRO A 464 -26.78 5.92 -21.42
N LEU A 465 -27.44 5.03 -22.16
CA LEU A 465 -27.32 4.91 -23.61
C LEU A 465 -28.61 5.41 -24.25
N ASP A 466 -28.49 6.17 -25.33
CA ASP A 466 -29.63 6.46 -26.20
C ASP A 466 -30.14 5.17 -26.88
N GLU A 467 -31.35 5.24 -27.43
CA GLU A 467 -32.00 4.06 -28.03
C GLU A 467 -31.23 3.50 -29.23
N GLU A 468 -30.59 4.36 -30.03
CA GLU A 468 -29.82 3.91 -31.20
C GLU A 468 -28.54 3.15 -30.78
N THR A 469 -27.79 3.70 -29.84
CA THR A 469 -26.56 3.12 -29.29
C THR A 469 -26.86 1.83 -28.53
N LYS A 470 -27.96 1.78 -27.80
CA LYS A 470 -28.43 0.56 -27.14
C LYS A 470 -28.81 -0.52 -28.14
N LYS A 471 -29.50 -0.16 -29.24
CA LYS A 471 -29.83 -1.10 -30.33
C LYS A 471 -28.57 -1.66 -30.99
N LEU A 472 -27.59 -0.79 -31.29
CA LEU A 472 -26.30 -1.20 -31.84
C LEU A 472 -25.55 -2.17 -30.91
N LEU A 473 -25.51 -1.85 -29.61
CA LEU A 473 -24.88 -2.70 -28.60
C LEU A 473 -25.56 -4.07 -28.52
N ASN A 474 -26.90 -4.12 -28.52
CA ASN A 474 -27.66 -5.37 -28.47
C ASN A 474 -27.40 -6.24 -29.71
N GLN A 475 -27.48 -5.66 -30.91
CA GLN A 475 -27.18 -6.38 -32.16
C GLN A 475 -25.73 -6.91 -32.18
N SER A 476 -24.77 -6.10 -31.73
CA SER A 476 -23.38 -6.51 -31.61
C SER A 476 -23.21 -7.62 -30.57
N ALA A 477 -23.92 -7.52 -29.44
CA ALA A 477 -23.84 -8.51 -28.37
C ALA A 477 -24.37 -9.88 -28.81
N GLU A 478 -25.47 -9.93 -29.56
CA GLU A 478 -26.00 -11.16 -30.14
C GLU A 478 -25.03 -11.77 -31.15
N ARG A 479 -24.53 -10.97 -32.10
CA ARG A 479 -23.59 -11.43 -33.13
C ARG A 479 -22.28 -11.95 -32.55
N LEU A 480 -21.78 -11.31 -31.49
CA LEU A 480 -20.52 -11.65 -30.85
C LEU A 480 -20.68 -12.61 -29.66
N GLN A 481 -21.92 -13.05 -29.37
CA GLN A 481 -22.27 -13.93 -28.25
C GLN A 481 -21.69 -13.45 -26.91
N LEU A 482 -21.85 -12.15 -26.62
CA LEU A 482 -21.31 -11.55 -25.40
C LEU A 482 -22.03 -12.10 -24.16
N SER A 483 -21.26 -12.44 -23.12
CA SER A 483 -21.82 -12.68 -21.80
C SER A 483 -22.42 -11.39 -21.24
N ALA A 484 -23.37 -11.49 -20.30
CA ALA A 484 -23.94 -10.31 -19.62
C ALA A 484 -22.85 -9.44 -18.98
N ARG A 485 -21.77 -10.06 -18.53
CA ARG A 485 -20.62 -9.37 -17.96
C ARG A 485 -19.81 -8.63 -19.01
N ALA A 486 -19.53 -9.26 -20.14
CA ALA A 486 -18.87 -8.60 -21.27
C ALA A 486 -19.71 -7.42 -21.80
N TYR A 487 -21.04 -7.56 -21.83
CA TYR A 487 -21.98 -6.50 -22.18
C TYR A 487 -21.84 -5.26 -21.27
N HIS A 488 -21.95 -5.44 -19.95
CA HIS A 488 -21.79 -4.33 -19.00
C HIS A 488 -20.39 -3.71 -19.03
N ARG A 489 -19.36 -4.53 -19.23
CA ARG A 489 -17.96 -4.09 -19.36
C ARG A 489 -17.76 -3.19 -20.58
N THR A 490 -18.39 -3.53 -21.71
CA THR A 490 -18.38 -2.67 -22.91
C THR A 490 -18.95 -1.29 -22.61
N ILE A 491 -20.03 -1.20 -21.82
CA ILE A 491 -20.62 0.09 -21.41
C ILE A 491 -19.64 0.88 -20.55
N LYS A 492 -19.00 0.25 -19.55
CA LYS A 492 -17.99 0.91 -18.70
C LYS A 492 -16.82 1.46 -19.51
N LEU A 493 -16.33 0.68 -20.48
CA LEU A 493 -15.25 1.09 -21.37
C LEU A 493 -15.68 2.25 -22.26
N ALA A 494 -16.87 2.18 -22.87
CA ALA A 494 -17.40 3.25 -23.70
C ALA A 494 -17.61 4.55 -22.93
N ARG A 495 -18.03 4.48 -21.66
CA ARG A 495 -18.09 5.65 -20.76
C ARG A 495 -16.71 6.27 -20.54
N THR A 496 -15.67 5.46 -20.34
CA THR A 496 -14.30 5.96 -20.21
C THR A 496 -13.77 6.58 -21.50
N ILE A 497 -14.07 5.99 -22.66
CA ILE A 497 -13.71 6.55 -23.97
C ILE A 497 -14.40 7.91 -24.16
N ALA A 498 -15.70 8.01 -23.83
CA ALA A 498 -16.44 9.27 -23.86
C ALA A 498 -15.79 10.32 -22.94
N ASP A 499 -15.33 9.93 -21.74
CA ASP A 499 -14.67 10.84 -20.80
C ASP A 499 -13.31 11.34 -21.33
N LEU A 500 -12.56 10.48 -22.02
CA LEU A 500 -11.30 10.86 -22.68
C LEU A 500 -11.52 11.86 -23.82
N GLU A 501 -12.65 11.77 -24.52
CA GLU A 501 -13.05 12.70 -25.59
C GLU A 501 -13.79 13.94 -25.07
N GLY A 502 -14.05 14.03 -23.76
CA GLY A 502 -14.83 15.12 -23.17
C GLY A 502 -16.32 15.10 -23.55
N SER A 503 -16.84 13.96 -24.02
CA SER A 503 -18.24 13.79 -24.41
C SER A 503 -19.12 13.49 -23.20
N GLU A 504 -20.15 14.31 -22.97
CA GLU A 504 -21.13 14.08 -21.90
C GLU A 504 -21.94 12.80 -22.10
N GLU A 505 -22.27 12.48 -23.35
CA GLU A 505 -23.05 11.29 -23.72
C GLU A 505 -22.18 10.20 -24.36
N ILE A 506 -22.62 8.94 -24.24
CA ILE A 506 -21.98 7.80 -24.90
C ILE A 506 -22.54 7.68 -26.32
N LYS A 507 -21.69 7.93 -27.32
CA LYS A 507 -22.01 7.80 -28.74
C LYS A 507 -21.73 6.38 -29.26
N GLN A 508 -22.31 6.06 -30.41
CA GLN A 508 -22.07 4.79 -31.12
C GLN A 508 -20.59 4.49 -31.37
N SER A 509 -19.79 5.52 -31.72
CA SER A 509 -18.35 5.38 -31.94
C SER A 509 -17.62 4.83 -30.72
N HIS A 510 -17.95 5.29 -29.51
CA HIS A 510 -17.32 4.83 -28.27
C HIS A 510 -17.63 3.35 -27.99
N ILE A 511 -18.86 2.91 -28.28
CA ILE A 511 -19.24 1.49 -28.14
C ILE A 511 -18.49 0.62 -29.16
N LEU A 512 -18.39 1.08 -30.41
CA LEU A 512 -17.67 0.36 -31.45
C LEU A 512 -16.18 0.22 -31.12
N GLU A 513 -15.54 1.26 -30.58
CA GLU A 513 -14.15 1.19 -30.10
C GLU A 513 -14.04 0.23 -28.91
N ALA A 514 -14.93 0.33 -27.90
CA ALA A 514 -14.93 -0.56 -26.74
C ALA A 514 -15.04 -2.05 -27.12
N LEU A 515 -15.82 -2.38 -28.15
CA LEU A 515 -15.97 -3.76 -28.65
C LEU A 515 -14.67 -4.31 -29.28
N GLN A 516 -13.72 -3.47 -29.69
CA GLN A 516 -12.45 -3.92 -30.27
C GLN A 516 -11.50 -4.53 -29.23
N TYR A 517 -11.63 -4.11 -27.96
CA TYR A 517 -10.79 -4.55 -26.84
C TYR A 517 -11.23 -5.85 -26.18
N ARG A 518 -12.18 -6.58 -26.78
CA ARG A 518 -12.58 -7.90 -26.30
C ARG A 518 -11.44 -8.91 -26.44
N PRO A 519 -11.38 -9.95 -25.57
CA PRO A 519 -10.50 -11.09 -25.83
C PRO A 519 -10.88 -11.68 -27.18
N ARG A 520 -9.97 -11.58 -28.16
CA ARG A 520 -10.11 -12.33 -29.39
C ARG A 520 -9.85 -13.79 -29.02
N GLU A 521 -10.69 -14.69 -29.50
CA GLU A 521 -10.39 -16.11 -29.38
C GLU A 521 -8.93 -16.31 -29.81
N MET A 522 -8.15 -17.03 -29.00
CA MET A 522 -6.80 -17.43 -29.38
C MET A 522 -6.84 -18.47 -30.51
N SER A 523 -7.79 -18.34 -31.46
CA SER A 523 -8.06 -19.21 -32.60
C SER A 523 -6.82 -19.28 -33.47
#